data_AF-A0A3N5NFF3-F1
#
_entry.id   AF-A0A3N5NFF3-F1
#
_cell.length_a   1.000
_cell.length_b   1.000
_cell.length_c   1.000
_cell.angle_alpha   90.00
_cell.angle_beta   90.00
_cell.angle_gamma   90.00
#
_symmetry.space_group_name_H-M   'P 1'
#
loop_
_entity.id
_entity.type
_entity.pdbx_description
1 polymer ?
#
loop_
_entity_poly.entity_id
_entity_poly.type
_entity_poly.pdbx_seq_one_letter_code
_entity_poly.pdbx_strand_id
1 'polypeptide(L)'
;MNTAVLTREQREAKLEGMGCKRKRVEDIRFTQGKGNYIDDLKLPGMLFGDFVRSQYAHARIKRIDTSKATKVPGVLAVLTAEELKGVNLAWMPTLAGDVQMVLADGKVLFQNQEIAFVVAEDRYAAADGVEAVEVEYEELPVIVDPFKAMAPDAPVLREDLAGKTSGVHGARKHHNHIFEWTVGDKTGTDAAFASAEVTIKELISYHRTHPSPLETCQCVAAFDKIRGELTVYGTFQAPHVIRTVAALLSKIPEHKIHVIAPDIGGGFGNKVGAYPGYICAIVASIVTGKPVKWVEDRIENLTTTSFARDYHMTTEIAASKDGKVTGLRVHVLADHGGFDACADPSKFPAGFFAIVTGSYDFPVAHVAVYGVYTNKAPGGVAYRCSLRVTEAAYAIERGMDILAQKLGMDPAALRLKNFIKREQFPYQSALGWEYDSGDYHTAMNKALDAVAYKALRVEQAAKREAFKRGETREIMGIGLCFFTEIVGAGPSKNCDVLGLAMFDSCEIRVHPTGSAI
;
A
#
# COMPACT_ATOMS: atom_id res chain seq x y z
N MET A 1 52.87 2.00 30.67
CA MET A 1 52.31 3.33 30.45
C MET A 1 50.85 3.30 30.87
N ASN A 2 50.48 4.07 31.90
CA ASN A 2 49.12 4.12 32.42
C ASN A 2 48.17 4.68 31.35
N THR A 3 47.43 3.81 30.66
CA THR A 3 46.26 4.23 29.89
C THR A 3 45.25 4.79 30.88
N ALA A 4 45.00 6.09 30.82
CA ALA A 4 43.99 6.75 31.63
C ALA A 4 42.65 6.01 31.49
N VAL A 5 42.07 5.63 32.62
CA VAL A 5 40.77 4.94 32.66
C VAL A 5 39.70 5.92 32.17
N LEU A 6 39.00 5.58 31.08
CA LEU A 6 37.91 6.40 30.54
C LEU A 6 36.82 6.58 31.60
N THR A 7 36.31 7.81 31.73
CA THR A 7 35.13 8.09 32.55
C THR A 7 33.89 7.39 32.00
N ARG A 8 32.83 7.31 32.81
CA ARG A 8 31.55 6.73 32.38
C ARG A 8 30.98 7.45 31.15
N GLU A 9 30.95 8.78 31.18
CA GLU A 9 30.45 9.61 30.09
C GLU A 9 31.23 9.39 28.80
N GLN A 10 32.56 9.28 28.88
CA GLN A 10 33.40 8.98 27.71
C GLN A 10 33.14 7.57 27.16
N ARG A 11 32.90 6.58 28.02
CA ARG A 11 32.56 5.22 27.57
C ARG A 11 31.19 5.20 26.90
N GLU A 12 30.17 5.84 27.48
CA GLU A 12 28.83 5.94 26.91
C GLU A 12 28.85 6.68 25.57
N ALA A 13 29.57 7.80 25.46
CA ALA A 13 29.74 8.52 24.20
C ALA A 13 30.42 7.66 23.13
N LYS A 14 31.40 6.83 23.51
CA LYS A 14 32.11 5.91 22.59
C LYS A 14 31.24 4.77 22.07
N LEU A 15 30.14 4.42 22.75
CA LEU A 15 29.22 3.37 22.28
C LEU A 15 28.41 3.81 21.06
N GLU A 16 28.21 5.12 20.86
CA GLU A 16 27.31 5.67 19.83
C GLU A 16 25.91 5.03 19.85
N GLY A 17 25.41 4.70 21.05
CA GLY A 17 24.16 3.97 21.27
C GLY A 17 22.90 4.85 21.25
N MET A 18 21.90 4.46 22.04
CA MET A 18 20.59 5.12 22.10
C MET A 18 20.71 6.65 22.28
N GLY A 19 19.96 7.40 21.46
CA GLY A 19 19.93 8.87 21.50
C GLY A 19 21.05 9.58 20.71
N CYS A 20 22.06 8.87 20.22
CA CYS A 20 23.16 9.46 19.45
C CYS A 20 22.77 9.74 18.00
N LYS A 21 23.27 10.85 17.43
CA LYS A 21 23.19 11.15 15.98
C LYS A 21 24.32 10.46 15.21
N ARG A 22 24.43 9.14 15.37
CA ARG A 22 25.46 8.31 14.71
C ARG A 22 25.35 8.44 13.19
N LYS A 23 26.49 8.52 12.50
CA LYS A 23 26.51 8.50 11.02
C LYS A 23 26.22 7.08 10.52
N ARG A 24 25.57 6.97 9.37
CA ARG A 24 25.09 5.68 8.85
C ARG A 24 26.26 4.85 8.36
N VAL A 25 26.21 3.55 8.61
CA VAL A 25 27.25 2.61 8.14
C VAL A 25 27.08 2.28 6.65
N GLU A 26 25.85 2.41 6.16
CA GLU A 26 25.45 2.10 4.79
C GLU A 26 25.93 3.16 3.79
N ASP A 27 26.16 4.40 4.24
CA ASP A 27 26.64 5.51 3.40
C ASP A 27 27.95 5.15 2.68
N ILE A 28 28.83 4.37 3.33
CA ILE A 28 30.12 3.99 2.75
C ILE A 28 29.94 3.26 1.43
N ARG A 29 29.06 2.26 1.35
CA ARG A 29 28.86 1.51 0.10
C ARG A 29 28.03 2.29 -0.92
N PHE A 30 27.03 3.04 -0.48
CA PHE A 30 26.15 3.77 -1.41
C PHE A 30 26.85 4.93 -2.10
N THR A 31 27.62 5.73 -1.36
CA THR A 31 28.32 6.90 -1.92
C THR A 31 29.43 6.53 -2.91
N GLN A 32 29.85 5.27 -2.94
CA GLN A 32 30.92 4.76 -3.81
C GLN A 32 30.40 3.88 -4.96
N GLY A 33 29.08 3.78 -5.17
CA GLY A 33 28.51 2.88 -6.17
C GLY A 33 28.80 1.40 -5.88
N LYS A 34 28.85 1.03 -4.59
CA LYS A 34 29.06 -0.33 -4.08
C LYS A 34 27.83 -0.87 -3.34
N GLY A 35 26.67 -0.24 -3.52
CA GLY A 35 25.40 -0.90 -3.22
C GLY A 35 25.23 -2.15 -4.09
N ASN A 36 24.37 -3.05 -3.67
CA ASN A 36 24.04 -4.25 -4.44
C ASN A 36 22.54 -4.32 -4.66
N TYR A 37 22.07 -3.66 -5.72
CA TYR A 37 20.67 -3.68 -6.15
C TYR A 37 20.43 -4.85 -7.11
N ILE A 38 19.18 -5.12 -7.43
CA ILE A 38 18.83 -6.32 -8.22
C ILE A 38 19.37 -6.25 -9.65
N ASP A 39 19.28 -5.12 -10.33
CA ASP A 39 19.79 -5.00 -11.70
C ASP A 39 21.34 -4.98 -11.77
N ASP A 40 22.03 -4.78 -10.64
CA ASP A 40 23.49 -4.90 -10.57
C ASP A 40 23.94 -6.37 -10.72
N LEU A 41 23.09 -7.31 -10.30
CA LEU A 41 23.38 -8.74 -10.28
C LEU A 41 23.62 -9.26 -11.70
N LYS A 42 24.63 -10.13 -11.83
CA LYS A 42 24.93 -10.92 -13.02
C LYS A 42 25.26 -12.34 -12.59
N LEU A 43 24.52 -13.31 -13.11
CA LEU A 43 24.77 -14.74 -12.88
C LEU A 43 25.14 -15.43 -14.19
N PRO A 44 25.93 -16.53 -14.15
CA PRO A 44 26.29 -17.26 -15.36
C PRO A 44 25.05 -17.74 -16.13
N GLY A 45 25.00 -17.45 -17.43
CA GLY A 45 23.90 -17.84 -18.30
C GLY A 45 22.56 -17.16 -18.00
N MET A 46 22.56 -16.06 -17.24
CA MET A 46 21.36 -15.31 -16.90
C MET A 46 20.69 -14.74 -18.14
N LEU A 47 19.38 -15.00 -18.25
CA LEU A 47 18.48 -14.48 -19.27
C LEU A 47 17.76 -13.23 -18.75
N PHE A 48 17.09 -12.52 -19.65
CA PHE A 48 16.18 -11.43 -19.31
C PHE A 48 14.76 -11.78 -19.73
N GLY A 49 13.77 -11.43 -18.91
CA GLY A 49 12.37 -11.62 -19.25
C GLY A 49 11.59 -10.31 -19.15
N ASP A 50 10.63 -10.13 -20.05
CA ASP A 50 9.80 -8.93 -20.13
C ASP A 50 8.38 -9.22 -20.66
N PHE A 51 7.45 -8.30 -20.47
CA PHE A 51 6.03 -8.52 -20.69
C PHE A 51 5.49 -7.92 -21.99
N VAL A 52 4.69 -8.73 -22.70
CA VAL A 52 3.63 -8.22 -23.57
C VAL A 52 2.48 -7.78 -22.69
N ARG A 53 2.06 -6.52 -22.86
CA ARG A 53 1.06 -5.89 -21.99
C ARG A 53 -0.19 -5.44 -22.75
N SER A 54 -1.31 -5.42 -22.04
CA SER A 54 -2.59 -5.03 -22.59
C SER A 54 -2.64 -3.58 -23.02
N GLN A 55 -3.11 -3.32 -24.24
CA GLN A 55 -3.45 -1.97 -24.69
C GLN A 55 -4.86 -1.55 -24.24
N TYR A 56 -5.71 -2.50 -23.82
CA TYR A 56 -7.10 -2.29 -23.47
C TYR A 56 -7.35 -2.40 -21.96
N ALA A 57 -8.28 -1.60 -21.45
CA ALA A 57 -8.72 -1.68 -20.05
C ALA A 57 -9.68 -2.84 -19.80
N HIS A 58 -10.45 -3.25 -20.81
CA HIS A 58 -11.35 -4.39 -20.73
C HIS A 58 -11.58 -4.99 -22.11
N ALA A 59 -11.10 -6.21 -22.34
CA ALA A 59 -11.30 -6.91 -23.61
C ALA A 59 -11.13 -8.42 -23.43
N ARG A 60 -11.84 -9.23 -24.22
CA ARG A 60 -11.52 -10.66 -24.37
C ARG A 60 -10.30 -10.80 -25.25
N ILE A 61 -9.42 -11.74 -24.90
CA ILE A 61 -8.29 -12.12 -25.74
C ILE A 61 -8.78 -13.22 -26.69
N LYS A 62 -8.86 -12.92 -27.98
CA LYS A 62 -9.29 -13.89 -29.02
C LYS A 62 -8.16 -14.81 -29.39
N ARG A 63 -6.95 -14.27 -29.50
CA ARG A 63 -5.75 -14.99 -29.93
C ARG A 63 -4.49 -14.23 -29.50
N ILE A 64 -3.45 -14.98 -29.14
CA ILE A 64 -2.08 -14.49 -28.93
C ILE A 64 -1.21 -15.24 -29.95
N ASP A 65 -0.58 -14.52 -30.88
CA ASP A 65 0.36 -15.07 -31.86
C ASP A 65 1.80 -14.75 -31.43
N THR A 66 2.52 -15.80 -30.99
CA THR A 66 3.91 -15.73 -30.55
C THR A 66 4.90 -16.18 -31.63
N SER A 67 4.42 -16.50 -32.83
CA SER A 67 5.23 -17.15 -33.89
C SER A 67 6.29 -16.24 -34.51
N LYS A 68 6.10 -14.92 -34.46
CA LYS A 68 7.11 -13.93 -34.88
C LYS A 68 8.13 -13.68 -33.77
N ALA A 69 7.68 -13.54 -32.53
CA ALA A 69 8.55 -13.36 -31.37
C ALA A 69 9.57 -14.49 -31.19
N THR A 70 9.13 -15.75 -31.36
CA THR A 70 10.02 -16.93 -31.31
C THR A 70 11.06 -17.01 -32.43
N LYS A 71 10.95 -16.16 -33.47
CA LYS A 71 11.94 -16.05 -34.56
C LYS A 71 12.89 -14.86 -34.38
N VAL A 72 12.65 -13.99 -33.40
CA VAL A 72 13.56 -12.88 -33.08
C VAL A 72 14.87 -13.47 -32.54
N PRO A 73 16.04 -13.10 -33.11
CA PRO A 73 17.33 -13.57 -32.60
C PRO A 73 17.49 -13.27 -31.11
N GLY A 74 17.88 -14.27 -30.34
CA GLY A 74 18.06 -14.15 -28.89
C GLY A 74 16.80 -14.33 -28.06
N VAL A 75 15.60 -14.51 -28.65
CA VAL A 75 14.40 -14.95 -27.91
C VAL A 75 14.41 -16.47 -27.75
N LEU A 76 14.20 -16.96 -26.52
CA LEU A 76 14.24 -18.39 -26.19
C LEU A 76 12.85 -18.96 -25.92
N ALA A 77 11.95 -18.18 -25.34
CA ALA A 77 10.60 -18.63 -24.99
C ALA A 77 9.63 -17.45 -24.91
N VAL A 78 8.35 -17.75 -25.12
CA VAL A 78 7.25 -16.84 -24.83
C VAL A 78 6.21 -17.62 -24.02
N LEU A 79 5.97 -17.21 -22.79
CA LEU A 79 4.99 -17.84 -21.90
C LEU A 79 3.66 -17.11 -22.00
N THR A 80 2.56 -17.83 -22.07
CA THR A 80 1.19 -17.32 -21.98
C THR A 80 0.48 -17.93 -20.78
N ALA A 81 -0.78 -17.53 -20.55
CA ALA A 81 -1.60 -18.15 -19.51
C ALA A 81 -1.75 -19.68 -19.70
N GLU A 82 -1.69 -20.19 -20.94
CA GLU A 82 -1.84 -21.63 -21.21
C GLU A 82 -0.70 -22.46 -20.60
N GLU A 83 0.55 -22.01 -20.72
CA GLU A 83 1.69 -22.66 -20.06
C GLU A 83 1.54 -22.64 -18.53
N LEU A 84 1.01 -21.54 -17.98
CA LEU A 84 0.84 -21.39 -16.53
C LEU A 84 -0.35 -22.18 -15.98
N LYS A 85 -1.40 -22.42 -16.77
CA LYS A 85 -2.54 -23.27 -16.38
C LYS A 85 -2.11 -24.70 -16.11
N GLY A 86 -1.19 -25.24 -16.91
CA GLY A 86 -0.65 -26.60 -16.75
C GLY A 86 0.03 -26.85 -15.39
N VAL A 87 0.44 -25.78 -14.69
CA VAL A 87 1.05 -25.83 -13.36
C VAL A 87 0.23 -25.08 -12.29
N ASN A 88 -1.01 -24.70 -12.61
CA ASN A 88 -1.90 -23.94 -11.74
C ASN A 88 -1.29 -22.62 -11.20
N LEU A 89 -0.58 -21.89 -12.07
CA LEU A 89 0.05 -20.59 -11.78
C LEU A 89 -0.43 -19.47 -12.71
N ALA A 90 -1.47 -19.70 -13.53
CA ALA A 90 -2.08 -18.63 -14.33
C ALA A 90 -2.71 -17.54 -13.45
N TRP A 91 -2.97 -17.88 -12.17
CA TRP A 91 -3.47 -17.02 -11.13
C TRP A 91 -2.61 -17.17 -9.88
N MET A 92 -2.47 -16.10 -9.09
CA MET A 92 -1.76 -16.10 -7.82
C MET A 92 -2.67 -15.57 -6.70
N PRO A 93 -2.54 -16.10 -5.47
CA PRO A 93 -3.23 -15.54 -4.31
C PRO A 93 -2.66 -14.16 -3.96
N THR A 94 -3.51 -13.31 -3.43
CA THR A 94 -3.16 -11.97 -2.93
C THR A 94 -3.15 -11.94 -1.40
N LEU A 95 -2.58 -10.88 -0.82
CA LEU A 95 -2.61 -10.68 0.63
C LEU A 95 -4.03 -10.41 1.17
N ALA A 96 -4.92 -9.88 0.34
CA ALA A 96 -6.34 -9.68 0.67
C ALA A 96 -7.15 -10.99 0.58
N GLY A 97 -6.57 -12.11 0.14
CA GLY A 97 -7.26 -13.39 0.00
C GLY A 97 -8.09 -13.54 -1.28
N ASP A 98 -8.06 -12.56 -2.18
CA ASP A 98 -8.51 -12.71 -3.57
C ASP A 98 -7.39 -13.35 -4.43
N VAL A 99 -7.66 -13.57 -5.71
CA VAL A 99 -6.69 -14.00 -6.72
C VAL A 99 -6.46 -12.91 -7.76
N GLN A 100 -5.24 -12.85 -8.29
CA GLN A 100 -4.85 -11.99 -9.41
C GLN A 100 -4.31 -12.86 -10.55
N MET A 101 -4.68 -12.54 -11.80
CA MET A 101 -4.09 -13.18 -12.97
C MET A 101 -2.57 -12.89 -13.02
N VAL A 102 -1.76 -13.92 -13.21
CA VAL A 102 -0.32 -13.77 -13.49
C VAL A 102 -0.12 -13.39 -14.95
N LEU A 103 -0.74 -14.13 -15.87
CA LEU A 103 -0.88 -13.75 -17.26
C LEU A 103 -2.37 -13.79 -17.60
N ALA A 104 -2.84 -12.80 -18.37
CA ALA A 104 -4.25 -12.64 -18.67
C ALA A 104 -4.87 -13.92 -19.26
N ASP A 105 -5.90 -14.44 -18.57
CA ASP A 105 -6.59 -15.67 -18.91
C ASP A 105 -7.94 -15.37 -19.55
N GLY A 106 -8.00 -15.43 -20.88
CA GLY A 106 -9.22 -15.21 -21.67
C GLY A 106 -9.68 -13.74 -21.77
N LYS A 107 -9.32 -12.87 -20.82
CA LYS A 107 -9.60 -11.43 -20.88
C LYS A 107 -8.62 -10.60 -20.05
N VAL A 108 -8.56 -9.31 -20.38
CA VAL A 108 -7.85 -8.28 -19.62
C VAL A 108 -8.84 -7.44 -18.82
N LEU A 109 -8.43 -6.99 -17.63
CA LEU A 109 -9.21 -6.20 -16.68
C LEU A 109 -8.63 -4.82 -16.41
N PHE A 110 -7.41 -4.53 -16.85
CA PHE A 110 -6.87 -3.18 -16.82
C PHE A 110 -5.81 -3.00 -17.92
N GLN A 111 -5.60 -1.75 -18.34
CA GLN A 111 -4.56 -1.43 -19.31
C GLN A 111 -3.19 -1.68 -18.69
N ASN A 112 -2.24 -2.15 -19.51
CA ASN A 112 -0.90 -2.61 -19.15
C ASN A 112 -0.84 -3.93 -18.37
N GLN A 113 -1.98 -4.61 -18.14
CA GLN A 113 -1.99 -5.96 -17.57
C GLN A 113 -1.11 -6.93 -18.38
N GLU A 114 -0.42 -7.82 -17.68
CA GLU A 114 0.46 -8.84 -18.24
C GLU A 114 -0.31 -9.86 -19.08
N ILE A 115 0.09 -10.07 -20.34
CA ILE A 115 -0.55 -11.00 -21.29
C ILE A 115 0.36 -12.18 -21.61
N ALA A 116 1.63 -11.90 -21.92
CA ALA A 116 2.64 -12.90 -22.18
C ALA A 116 3.99 -12.45 -21.61
N PHE A 117 4.88 -13.40 -21.33
CA PHE A 117 6.22 -13.15 -20.81
C PHE A 117 7.28 -13.70 -21.77
N VAL A 118 8.01 -12.81 -22.43
CA VAL A 118 9.09 -13.13 -23.36
C VAL A 118 10.37 -13.34 -22.56
N VAL A 119 11.12 -14.40 -22.85
CA VAL A 119 12.41 -14.71 -22.22
C VAL A 119 13.48 -14.72 -23.30
N ALA A 120 14.52 -13.91 -23.14
CA ALA A 120 15.57 -13.69 -24.12
C ALA A 120 16.98 -13.63 -23.50
N GLU A 121 18.01 -13.58 -24.35
CA GLU A 121 19.42 -13.51 -23.92
C GLU A 121 19.75 -12.20 -23.18
N ASP A 122 19.08 -11.10 -23.54
CA ASP A 122 19.21 -9.81 -22.89
C ASP A 122 17.92 -8.97 -23.01
N ARG A 123 17.93 -7.78 -22.40
CA ARG A 123 16.76 -6.89 -22.36
C ARG A 123 16.36 -6.32 -23.72
N TYR A 124 17.30 -6.20 -24.66
CA TYR A 124 17.02 -5.65 -25.99
C TYR A 124 16.31 -6.69 -26.85
N ALA A 125 16.81 -7.92 -26.85
CA ALA A 125 16.13 -9.04 -27.53
C ALA A 125 14.75 -9.34 -26.90
N ALA A 126 14.60 -9.18 -25.58
CA ALA A 126 13.31 -9.30 -24.91
C ALA A 126 12.32 -8.24 -25.43
N ALA A 127 12.73 -6.97 -25.50
CA ALA A 127 11.91 -5.88 -26.02
C ALA A 127 11.50 -6.09 -27.49
N ASP A 128 12.43 -6.48 -28.36
CA ASP A 128 12.12 -6.81 -29.76
C ASP A 128 11.14 -8.00 -29.86
N GLY A 129 11.29 -8.99 -28.98
CA GLY A 129 10.38 -10.12 -28.87
C GLY A 129 8.98 -9.72 -28.40
N VAL A 130 8.86 -8.77 -27.46
CA VAL A 130 7.59 -8.23 -26.98
C VAL A 130 6.82 -7.56 -28.11
N GLU A 131 7.47 -6.70 -28.89
CA GLU A 131 6.85 -6.00 -30.03
C GLU A 131 6.42 -6.95 -31.16
N ALA A 132 7.07 -8.11 -31.26
CA ALA A 132 6.75 -9.12 -32.27
C ALA A 132 5.55 -10.01 -31.91
N VAL A 133 5.02 -9.95 -30.67
CA VAL A 133 3.81 -10.69 -30.29
C VAL A 133 2.57 -9.91 -30.74
N GLU A 134 1.69 -10.59 -31.47
CA GLU A 134 0.42 -10.00 -31.92
C GLU A 134 -0.73 -10.53 -31.04
N VAL A 135 -1.55 -9.61 -30.51
CA VAL A 135 -2.70 -9.97 -29.67
C VAL A 135 -3.97 -9.44 -30.33
N GLU A 136 -4.93 -10.34 -30.55
CA GLU A 136 -6.25 -10.02 -31.10
C GLU A 136 -7.25 -9.88 -29.94
N TYR A 137 -7.96 -8.75 -29.90
CA TYR A 137 -8.88 -8.40 -28.82
C TYR A 137 -10.32 -8.28 -29.31
N GLU A 138 -11.27 -8.51 -28.41
CA GLU A 138 -12.66 -8.10 -28.52
C GLU A 138 -12.99 -7.18 -27.34
N GLU A 139 -13.11 -5.88 -27.61
CA GLU A 139 -13.36 -4.86 -26.59
C GLU A 139 -14.65 -5.11 -25.81
N LEU A 140 -14.61 -4.84 -24.51
CA LEU A 140 -15.75 -4.93 -23.61
C LEU A 140 -16.02 -3.56 -22.96
N PRO A 141 -17.27 -3.28 -22.52
CA PRO A 141 -17.57 -2.05 -21.80
C PRO A 141 -16.68 -1.86 -20.56
N VAL A 142 -16.06 -0.70 -20.46
CA VAL A 142 -15.11 -0.34 -19.38
C VAL A 142 -15.85 0.36 -18.24
N ILE A 143 -15.46 0.07 -17.00
CA ILE A 143 -15.92 0.81 -15.81
C ILE A 143 -14.75 1.33 -14.98
N VAL A 144 -14.65 2.65 -14.86
CA VAL A 144 -13.59 3.36 -14.10
C VAL A 144 -14.14 4.23 -12.97
N ASP A 145 -15.45 4.44 -12.95
CA ASP A 145 -16.16 5.22 -11.95
C ASP A 145 -16.69 4.27 -10.86
N PRO A 146 -16.10 4.27 -9.65
CA PRO A 146 -16.52 3.36 -8.59
C PRO A 146 -17.96 3.61 -8.14
N PHE A 147 -18.50 4.83 -8.30
CA PHE A 147 -19.88 5.14 -7.94
C PHE A 147 -20.91 4.43 -8.83
N LYS A 148 -20.48 3.95 -10.01
CA LYS A 148 -21.30 3.17 -10.94
C LYS A 148 -21.02 1.66 -10.88
N ALA A 149 -20.01 1.23 -10.13
CA ALA A 149 -19.56 -0.18 -10.10
C ALA A 149 -20.65 -1.16 -9.70
N MET A 150 -21.62 -0.71 -8.88
CA MET A 150 -22.75 -1.51 -8.39
C MET A 150 -24.08 -1.15 -9.04
N ALA A 151 -24.08 -0.43 -10.18
CA ALA A 151 -25.29 -0.21 -10.96
C ALA A 151 -25.80 -1.55 -11.54
N PRO A 152 -27.12 -1.77 -11.68
CA PRO A 152 -27.67 -3.03 -12.19
C PRO A 152 -27.15 -3.46 -13.57
N ASP A 153 -26.77 -2.50 -14.41
CA ASP A 153 -26.25 -2.67 -15.76
C ASP A 153 -24.70 -2.59 -15.85
N ALA A 154 -24.00 -2.50 -14.71
CA ALA A 154 -22.55 -2.43 -14.69
C ALA A 154 -21.91 -3.71 -15.28
N PRO A 155 -20.84 -3.58 -16.10
CA PRO A 155 -20.21 -4.74 -16.73
C PRO A 155 -19.68 -5.73 -15.69
N VAL A 156 -19.74 -7.02 -16.03
CA VAL A 156 -19.19 -8.09 -15.19
C VAL A 156 -17.67 -8.15 -15.37
N LEU A 157 -16.91 -7.67 -14.39
CA LEU A 157 -15.45 -7.72 -14.44
C LEU A 157 -14.94 -9.12 -14.08
N ARG A 158 -15.28 -9.60 -12.89
CA ARG A 158 -14.78 -10.86 -12.35
C ARG A 158 -15.68 -12.04 -12.72
N GLU A 159 -15.61 -12.43 -13.99
CA GLU A 159 -16.31 -13.62 -14.54
C GLU A 159 -15.90 -14.91 -13.80
N ASP A 160 -14.67 -14.98 -13.28
CA ASP A 160 -14.14 -16.07 -12.45
C ASP A 160 -14.85 -16.20 -11.08
N LEU A 161 -15.58 -15.16 -10.66
CA LEU A 161 -16.37 -15.14 -9.42
C LEU A 161 -17.87 -15.26 -9.69
N ALA A 162 -18.30 -15.56 -10.93
CA ALA A 162 -19.71 -15.74 -11.27
C ALA A 162 -20.36 -16.81 -10.36
N GLY A 163 -21.55 -16.50 -9.84
CA GLY A 163 -22.29 -17.37 -8.92
C GLY A 163 -21.80 -17.35 -7.46
N LYS A 164 -20.65 -16.74 -7.14
CA LYS A 164 -20.18 -16.61 -5.74
C LYS A 164 -20.88 -15.45 -5.02
N THR A 165 -21.66 -15.77 -3.99
CA THR A 165 -22.39 -14.81 -3.14
C THR A 165 -21.62 -14.38 -1.88
N SER A 166 -20.46 -14.98 -1.62
CA SER A 166 -19.54 -14.60 -0.54
C SER A 166 -18.09 -14.55 -1.05
N GLY A 167 -17.29 -13.66 -0.46
CA GLY A 167 -15.84 -13.58 -0.60
C GLY A 167 -15.15 -13.87 0.74
N VAL A 168 -13.85 -13.62 0.81
CA VAL A 168 -13.04 -13.84 2.03
C VAL A 168 -13.54 -12.97 3.20
N HIS A 169 -14.05 -11.77 2.92
CA HIS A 169 -14.51 -10.82 3.94
C HIS A 169 -16.04 -10.70 4.01
N GLY A 170 -16.76 -11.79 3.75
CA GLY A 170 -18.21 -11.86 3.96
C GLY A 170 -19.06 -11.81 2.68
N ALA A 171 -20.32 -11.39 2.81
CA ALA A 171 -21.29 -11.45 1.73
C ALA A 171 -21.02 -10.41 0.64
N ARG A 172 -21.24 -10.80 -0.62
CA ARG A 172 -21.13 -9.94 -1.79
C ARG A 172 -22.54 -9.54 -2.26
N LYS A 173 -22.78 -8.23 -2.35
CA LYS A 173 -24.11 -7.68 -2.72
C LYS A 173 -24.29 -7.49 -4.24
N HIS A 174 -23.20 -7.55 -5.00
CA HIS A 174 -23.15 -7.28 -6.44
C HIS A 174 -21.91 -7.97 -7.05
N HIS A 175 -21.89 -8.25 -8.36
CA HIS A 175 -20.74 -8.94 -9.01
C HIS A 175 -19.44 -8.13 -9.00
N ASN A 176 -19.54 -6.81 -8.88
CA ASN A 176 -18.39 -5.92 -8.69
C ASN A 176 -18.18 -5.48 -7.22
N HIS A 177 -18.98 -6.00 -6.28
CA HIS A 177 -18.74 -5.76 -4.84
C HIS A 177 -17.71 -6.76 -4.31
N ILE A 178 -16.74 -6.26 -3.56
CA ILE A 178 -15.67 -7.04 -2.96
C ILE A 178 -16.09 -7.44 -1.54
N PHE A 179 -16.30 -6.43 -0.68
CA PHE A 179 -16.66 -6.60 0.72
C PHE A 179 -17.42 -5.39 1.25
N GLU A 180 -18.21 -5.62 2.31
CA GLU A 180 -18.67 -4.59 3.22
C GLU A 180 -18.02 -4.86 4.57
N TRP A 181 -17.34 -3.86 5.12
CA TRP A 181 -16.76 -3.94 6.47
C TRP A 181 -17.31 -2.80 7.33
N THR A 182 -17.76 -3.12 8.54
CA THR A 182 -18.33 -2.15 9.48
C THR A 182 -17.74 -2.30 10.88
N VAL A 183 -17.68 -1.20 11.62
CA VAL A 183 -17.23 -1.17 13.02
C VAL A 183 -17.85 0.03 13.76
N GLY A 184 -17.97 -0.09 15.08
CA GLY A 184 -18.52 0.95 15.95
C GLY A 184 -20.01 0.78 16.25
N ASP A 185 -20.54 1.67 17.08
CA ASP A 185 -21.94 1.65 17.48
C ASP A 185 -22.80 2.46 16.51
N LYS A 186 -23.43 1.76 15.57
CA LYS A 186 -24.34 2.37 14.59
C LYS A 186 -25.52 3.07 15.25
N THR A 187 -26.17 2.41 16.21
CA THR A 187 -27.42 2.90 16.82
C THR A 187 -27.16 4.15 17.67
N GLY A 188 -26.12 4.11 18.51
CA GLY A 188 -25.70 5.28 19.29
C GLY A 188 -25.23 6.43 18.41
N THR A 189 -24.51 6.13 17.32
CA THR A 189 -24.12 7.16 16.33
C THR A 189 -25.36 7.78 15.70
N ASP A 190 -26.32 6.99 15.22
CA ASP A 190 -27.56 7.51 14.62
C ASP A 190 -28.34 8.41 15.60
N ALA A 191 -28.39 8.04 16.88
CA ALA A 191 -29.01 8.86 17.94
C ALA A 191 -28.25 10.17 18.21
N ALA A 192 -26.92 10.13 18.22
CA ALA A 192 -26.08 11.33 18.37
C ALA A 192 -26.31 12.32 17.21
N PHE A 193 -26.45 11.82 15.97
CA PHE A 193 -26.76 12.67 14.82
C PHE A 193 -28.20 13.22 14.87
N ALA A 194 -29.18 12.43 15.33
CA ALA A 194 -30.56 12.88 15.44
C ALA A 194 -30.77 14.00 16.47
N SER A 195 -29.91 14.04 17.51
CA SER A 195 -29.96 15.02 18.60
C SER A 195 -28.94 16.16 18.47
N ALA A 196 -28.10 16.14 17.42
CA ALA A 196 -27.03 17.12 17.22
C ALA A 196 -27.57 18.54 16.94
N GLU A 197 -26.97 19.54 17.58
CA GLU A 197 -27.28 20.94 17.29
C GLU A 197 -26.64 21.41 15.98
N VAL A 198 -25.47 20.86 15.66
CA VAL A 198 -24.70 21.14 14.45
C VAL A 198 -24.19 19.83 13.86
N THR A 199 -24.37 19.67 12.56
CA THR A 199 -23.80 18.55 11.81
C THR A 199 -23.02 19.05 10.60
N ILE A 200 -22.00 18.32 10.19
CA ILE A 200 -21.40 18.44 8.85
C ILE A 200 -21.54 17.10 8.14
N LYS A 201 -21.61 17.13 6.81
CA LYS A 201 -21.58 15.95 5.95
C LYS A 201 -20.88 16.33 4.66
N GLU A 202 -19.74 15.72 4.39
CA GLU A 202 -18.96 16.01 3.20
C GLU A 202 -18.38 14.77 2.55
N LEU A 203 -18.33 14.77 1.22
CA LEU A 203 -17.64 13.75 0.44
C LEU A 203 -16.19 14.19 0.22
N ILE A 204 -15.30 13.62 1.02
CA ILE A 204 -13.86 13.89 1.00
C ILE A 204 -13.18 12.76 0.22
N SER A 205 -12.78 13.05 -1.02
CA SER A 205 -12.08 12.08 -1.86
C SER A 205 -10.57 12.14 -1.63
N TYR A 206 -9.95 10.99 -1.38
CA TYR A 206 -8.51 10.80 -1.43
C TYR A 206 -8.14 10.12 -2.74
N HIS A 207 -7.78 10.92 -3.73
CA HIS A 207 -7.50 10.48 -5.09
C HIS A 207 -6.39 9.42 -5.15
N ARG A 208 -6.49 8.51 -6.13
CA ARG A 208 -5.46 7.54 -6.47
C ARG A 208 -4.11 8.20 -6.71
N THR A 209 -3.07 7.67 -6.08
CA THR A 209 -1.66 8.06 -6.26
C THR A 209 -0.79 6.80 -6.39
N HIS A 210 0.52 6.96 -6.57
CA HIS A 210 1.45 5.84 -6.70
C HIS A 210 2.70 6.06 -5.83
N PRO A 211 3.23 5.03 -5.14
CA PRO A 211 4.42 5.16 -4.30
C PRO A 211 5.70 5.51 -5.06
N SER A 212 5.78 5.08 -6.32
CA SER A 212 6.84 5.42 -7.29
C SER A 212 8.27 5.39 -6.71
N PRO A 213 8.70 4.28 -6.10
CA PRO A 213 10.09 4.15 -5.65
C PRO A 213 11.05 4.37 -6.83
N LEU A 214 12.21 4.99 -6.58
CA LEU A 214 13.15 5.36 -7.66
C LEU A 214 13.71 4.13 -8.37
N GLU A 215 13.98 3.06 -7.63
CA GLU A 215 14.15 1.71 -8.19
C GLU A 215 12.78 1.05 -8.32
N THR A 216 12.44 0.55 -9.51
CA THR A 216 11.21 -0.19 -9.80
C THR A 216 11.21 -1.60 -9.18
N CYS A 217 10.12 -2.37 -9.32
CA CYS A 217 10.09 -3.77 -8.90
C CYS A 217 10.89 -4.67 -9.85
N GLN A 218 11.60 -5.64 -9.29
CA GLN A 218 12.51 -6.48 -10.05
C GLN A 218 12.94 -7.73 -9.28
N CYS A 219 13.36 -8.76 -10.00
CA CYS A 219 13.95 -9.95 -9.43
C CYS A 219 14.99 -10.62 -10.34
N VAL A 220 15.79 -11.49 -9.74
CA VAL A 220 16.54 -12.53 -10.43
C VAL A 220 16.17 -13.86 -9.79
N ALA A 221 15.46 -14.71 -10.53
CA ALA A 221 15.16 -16.07 -10.12
C ALA A 221 16.19 -17.04 -10.70
N ALA A 222 16.72 -17.95 -9.88
CA ALA A 222 17.72 -18.94 -10.27
C ALA A 222 17.39 -20.30 -9.65
N PHE A 223 16.77 -21.16 -10.45
CA PHE A 223 16.52 -22.55 -10.09
C PHE A 223 17.69 -23.44 -10.50
N ASP A 224 18.40 -23.97 -9.52
CA ASP A 224 19.43 -24.99 -9.72
C ASP A 224 18.76 -26.36 -9.88
N LYS A 225 18.67 -26.84 -11.13
CA LYS A 225 18.09 -28.16 -11.44
C LYS A 225 18.88 -29.34 -10.88
N ILE A 226 20.17 -29.17 -10.61
CA ILE A 226 21.03 -30.23 -10.06
C ILE A 226 20.71 -30.43 -8.58
N ARG A 227 20.57 -29.32 -7.83
CA ARG A 227 20.28 -29.36 -6.38
C ARG A 227 18.78 -29.41 -6.06
N GLY A 228 17.94 -29.00 -7.02
CA GLY A 228 16.52 -28.77 -6.83
C GLY A 228 16.27 -27.62 -5.86
N GLU A 229 17.08 -26.57 -5.94
CA GLU A 229 17.04 -25.40 -5.06
C GLU A 229 16.72 -24.13 -5.85
N LEU A 230 15.82 -23.31 -5.32
CA LEU A 230 15.43 -22.03 -5.90
C LEU A 230 16.07 -20.90 -5.12
N THR A 231 16.88 -20.07 -5.76
CA THR A 231 17.30 -18.77 -5.21
C THR A 231 16.53 -17.65 -5.88
N VAL A 232 15.95 -16.73 -5.12
CA VAL A 232 15.26 -15.56 -5.66
C VAL A 232 15.81 -14.31 -5.01
N TYR A 233 16.55 -13.53 -5.77
CA TYR A 233 16.89 -12.16 -5.40
C TYR A 233 15.74 -11.27 -5.83
N GLY A 234 15.27 -10.37 -4.97
CA GLY A 234 14.27 -9.41 -5.42
C GLY A 234 14.02 -8.26 -4.47
N THR A 235 13.24 -7.32 -4.98
CA THR A 235 12.83 -6.13 -4.25
C THR A 235 11.68 -6.46 -3.30
N PHE A 236 11.97 -7.14 -2.20
CA PHE A 236 10.96 -7.63 -1.24
C PHE A 236 11.06 -6.93 0.11
N GLN A 237 9.97 -6.31 0.58
CA GLN A 237 9.87 -5.77 1.93
C GLN A 237 9.56 -6.85 2.99
N ALA A 238 9.03 -8.00 2.56
CA ALA A 238 8.69 -9.13 3.44
C ALA A 238 9.26 -10.46 2.88
N PRO A 239 10.59 -10.63 2.82
CA PRO A 239 11.22 -11.77 2.12
C PRO A 239 10.81 -13.14 2.68
N HIS A 240 10.58 -13.26 3.99
CA HIS A 240 10.13 -14.51 4.61
C HIS A 240 8.70 -14.88 4.17
N VAL A 241 7.80 -13.90 4.08
CA VAL A 241 6.43 -14.11 3.56
C VAL A 241 6.50 -14.54 2.09
N ILE A 242 7.33 -13.87 1.28
CA ILE A 242 7.56 -14.25 -0.13
C ILE A 242 8.08 -15.70 -0.23
N ARG A 243 9.00 -16.13 0.65
CA ARG A 243 9.49 -17.52 0.67
C ARG A 243 8.37 -18.51 0.95
N THR A 244 7.54 -18.26 1.95
CA THR A 244 6.41 -19.14 2.29
C THR A 244 5.39 -19.19 1.17
N VAL A 245 5.04 -18.05 0.57
CA VAL A 245 4.14 -18.00 -0.61
C VAL A 245 4.75 -18.76 -1.80
N ALA A 246 6.03 -18.57 -2.09
CA ALA A 246 6.72 -19.27 -3.16
C ALA A 246 6.71 -20.80 -2.93
N ALA A 247 6.90 -21.27 -1.69
CA ALA A 247 6.79 -22.69 -1.37
C ALA A 247 5.38 -23.25 -1.56
N LEU A 248 4.35 -22.50 -1.14
CA LEU A 248 2.95 -22.90 -1.32
C LEU A 248 2.57 -23.04 -2.79
N LEU A 249 3.06 -22.14 -3.64
CA LEU A 249 2.77 -22.09 -5.07
C LEU A 249 3.59 -23.10 -5.88
N SER A 250 4.92 -23.11 -5.69
CA SER A 250 5.84 -23.95 -6.47
C SER A 250 5.90 -25.42 -5.99
N LYS A 251 5.41 -25.70 -4.77
CA LYS A 251 5.58 -26.99 -4.07
C LYS A 251 7.03 -27.36 -3.77
N ILE A 252 7.98 -26.44 -3.94
CA ILE A 252 9.35 -26.59 -3.47
C ILE A 252 9.36 -26.38 -1.95
N PRO A 253 9.96 -27.29 -1.15
CA PRO A 253 10.04 -27.11 0.30
C PRO A 253 10.77 -25.82 0.68
N GLU A 254 10.30 -25.09 1.70
CA GLU A 254 10.84 -23.78 2.09
C GLU A 254 12.36 -23.77 2.33
N HIS A 255 12.93 -24.86 2.88
CA HIS A 255 14.38 -24.96 3.11
C HIS A 255 15.22 -25.05 1.81
N LYS A 256 14.57 -25.30 0.67
CA LYS A 256 15.17 -25.27 -0.68
C LYS A 256 14.85 -23.97 -1.43
N ILE A 257 14.22 -23.00 -0.77
CA ILE A 257 13.94 -21.68 -1.34
C ILE A 257 14.73 -20.63 -0.57
N HIS A 258 15.69 -20.02 -1.25
CA HIS A 258 16.57 -18.99 -0.73
C HIS A 258 16.12 -17.62 -1.27
N VAL A 259 15.24 -16.95 -0.53
CA VAL A 259 14.82 -15.57 -0.86
C VAL A 259 15.80 -14.58 -0.26
N ILE A 260 16.34 -13.69 -1.09
CA ILE A 260 17.34 -12.68 -0.71
C ILE A 260 16.83 -11.30 -1.14
N ALA A 261 16.56 -10.43 -0.17
CA ALA A 261 16.32 -9.01 -0.40
C ALA A 261 17.64 -8.25 -0.14
N PRO A 262 18.35 -7.76 -1.18
CA PRO A 262 19.62 -7.07 -1.01
C PRO A 262 19.37 -5.58 -0.72
N ASP A 263 20.24 -4.67 -1.16
CA ASP A 263 19.93 -3.23 -1.09
C ASP A 263 18.71 -2.93 -1.98
N ILE A 264 17.76 -2.13 -1.49
CA ILE A 264 16.54 -1.75 -2.21
C ILE A 264 16.50 -0.22 -2.35
N GLY A 265 16.33 0.28 -3.57
CA GLY A 265 16.28 1.71 -3.92
C GLY A 265 14.95 2.37 -3.57
N GLY A 266 14.49 2.16 -2.34
CA GLY A 266 13.18 2.59 -1.84
C GLY A 266 12.06 1.59 -2.14
N GLY A 267 11.12 1.46 -1.21
CA GLY A 267 9.95 0.59 -1.35
C GLY A 267 8.64 1.34 -1.17
N PHE A 268 8.48 2.02 -0.03
CA PHE A 268 7.31 2.85 0.27
C PHE A 268 5.98 2.08 0.16
N GLY A 269 5.97 0.77 0.43
CA GLY A 269 4.80 -0.09 0.30
C GLY A 269 4.66 -0.75 -1.07
N ASN A 270 5.37 -0.26 -2.10
CA ASN A 270 5.26 -0.80 -3.46
C ASN A 270 5.79 -2.23 -3.60
N LYS A 271 6.62 -2.67 -2.64
CA LYS A 271 7.45 -3.88 -2.73
C LYS A 271 7.08 -4.90 -1.64
N VAL A 272 5.84 -4.83 -1.12
CA VAL A 272 5.32 -5.76 -0.11
C VAL A 272 4.77 -7.04 -0.75
N GLY A 273 3.83 -6.89 -1.68
CA GLY A 273 3.17 -8.01 -2.36
C GLY A 273 4.04 -8.69 -3.42
N ALA A 274 3.57 -9.85 -3.89
CA ALA A 274 4.11 -10.50 -5.08
C ALA A 274 3.48 -9.89 -6.35
N TYR A 275 4.28 -9.78 -7.41
CA TYR A 275 3.84 -9.35 -8.74
C TYR A 275 3.97 -10.47 -9.77
N PRO A 276 3.21 -10.43 -10.87
CA PRO A 276 3.32 -11.41 -11.94
C PRO A 276 4.75 -11.62 -12.45
N GLY A 277 5.55 -10.55 -12.56
CA GLY A 277 6.96 -10.63 -12.96
C GLY A 277 7.81 -11.55 -12.11
N TYR A 278 7.58 -11.59 -10.80
CA TYR A 278 8.28 -12.53 -9.92
C TYR A 278 7.91 -13.98 -10.24
N ILE A 279 6.62 -14.26 -10.45
CA ILE A 279 6.12 -15.61 -10.75
C ILE A 279 6.63 -16.07 -12.12
N CYS A 280 6.51 -15.23 -13.15
CA CYS A 280 6.97 -15.53 -14.50
C CYS A 280 8.49 -15.78 -14.55
N ALA A 281 9.30 -14.97 -13.86
CA ALA A 281 10.75 -15.19 -13.77
C ALA A 281 11.10 -16.52 -13.08
N ILE A 282 10.41 -16.87 -11.98
CA ILE A 282 10.58 -18.15 -11.29
C ILE A 282 10.22 -19.32 -12.22
N VAL A 283 9.06 -19.28 -12.87
CA VAL A 283 8.62 -20.33 -13.79
C VAL A 283 9.60 -20.46 -14.96
N ALA A 284 9.99 -19.35 -15.58
CA ALA A 284 10.96 -19.36 -16.67
C ALA A 284 12.31 -19.95 -16.22
N SER A 285 12.77 -19.64 -15.01
CA SER A 285 14.01 -20.21 -14.47
C SER A 285 13.89 -21.72 -14.21
N ILE A 286 12.76 -22.18 -13.66
CA ILE A 286 12.49 -23.61 -13.46
C ILE A 286 12.47 -24.36 -14.80
N VAL A 287 11.81 -23.80 -15.82
CA VAL A 287 11.69 -24.44 -17.13
C VAL A 287 13.04 -24.49 -17.84
N THR A 288 13.76 -23.37 -17.91
CA THR A 288 15.04 -23.27 -18.64
C THR A 288 16.22 -23.88 -17.89
N GLY A 289 16.17 -23.92 -16.55
CA GLY A 289 17.32 -24.25 -15.70
C GLY A 289 18.40 -23.16 -15.70
N LYS A 290 18.08 -21.95 -16.15
CA LYS A 290 18.96 -20.78 -16.17
C LYS A 290 18.43 -19.68 -15.25
N PRO A 291 19.27 -18.78 -14.72
CA PRO A 291 18.77 -17.59 -14.04
C PRO A 291 17.96 -16.71 -14.99
N VAL A 292 16.87 -16.12 -14.52
CA VAL A 292 16.03 -15.18 -15.29
C VAL A 292 15.87 -13.90 -14.49
N LYS A 293 16.34 -12.79 -15.07
CA LYS A 293 16.18 -11.44 -14.54
C LYS A 293 14.91 -10.81 -15.13
N TRP A 294 14.13 -10.16 -14.30
CA TRP A 294 13.07 -9.25 -14.71
C TRP A 294 13.26 -7.91 -14.01
N VAL A 295 13.20 -6.82 -14.77
CA VAL A 295 13.25 -5.44 -14.28
C VAL A 295 12.21 -4.66 -15.06
N GLU A 296 11.16 -4.17 -14.40
CA GLU A 296 10.15 -3.34 -15.06
C GLU A 296 10.64 -1.90 -15.25
N ASP A 297 10.14 -1.23 -16.28
CA ASP A 297 10.34 0.17 -16.52
C ASP A 297 9.40 1.06 -15.70
N ARG A 298 9.66 2.37 -15.71
CA ARG A 298 8.88 3.34 -14.93
C ARG A 298 7.40 3.34 -15.26
N ILE A 299 7.04 3.25 -16.55
CA ILE A 299 5.64 3.29 -16.99
C ILE A 299 4.90 2.07 -16.43
N GLU A 300 5.49 0.89 -16.54
CA GLU A 300 4.95 -0.36 -15.99
C GLU A 300 4.75 -0.23 -14.48
N ASN A 301 5.81 0.14 -13.75
CA ASN A 301 5.73 0.38 -12.31
C ASN A 301 4.53 1.27 -11.95
N LEU A 302 4.39 2.44 -12.57
CA LEU A 302 3.31 3.38 -12.24
C LEU A 302 1.90 2.87 -12.60
N THR A 303 1.78 1.97 -13.57
CA THR A 303 0.50 1.59 -14.17
C THR A 303 0.03 0.19 -13.76
N THR A 304 0.89 -0.66 -13.21
CA THR A 304 0.55 -2.05 -12.89
C THR A 304 0.91 -2.48 -11.46
N THR A 305 1.84 -1.77 -10.80
CA THR A 305 2.16 -2.04 -9.39
C THR A 305 1.22 -1.30 -8.43
N SER A 306 1.36 -1.58 -7.14
CA SER A 306 0.38 -1.16 -6.14
C SER A 306 0.15 0.35 -6.12
N PHE A 307 -1.05 0.78 -6.50
CA PHE A 307 -1.47 2.16 -6.27
C PHE A 307 -1.69 2.41 -4.77
N ALA A 308 -1.83 3.68 -4.40
CA ALA A 308 -2.20 4.10 -3.07
C ALA A 308 -3.49 4.94 -3.07
N ARG A 309 -4.27 4.86 -1.99
CA ARG A 309 -5.48 5.66 -1.70
C ARG A 309 -6.74 5.18 -2.43
N ASP A 310 -7.32 6.02 -3.29
CA ASP A 310 -8.57 5.82 -4.03
C ASP A 310 -9.79 5.53 -3.13
N TYR A 311 -9.93 6.35 -2.08
CA TYR A 311 -11.04 6.31 -1.13
C TYR A 311 -11.98 7.52 -1.34
N HIS A 312 -13.27 7.26 -1.46
CA HIS A 312 -14.33 8.26 -1.50
C HIS A 312 -15.10 8.26 -0.18
N MET A 313 -14.76 9.20 0.71
CA MET A 313 -15.15 9.15 2.11
C MET A 313 -16.26 10.16 2.38
N THR A 314 -17.49 9.69 2.56
CA THR A 314 -18.57 10.52 3.12
C THR A 314 -18.35 10.61 4.62
N THR A 315 -17.83 11.73 5.09
CA THR A 315 -17.48 11.99 6.49
C THR A 315 -18.51 12.94 7.09
N GLU A 316 -19.08 12.53 8.23
CA GLU A 316 -20.08 13.29 8.97
C GLU A 316 -19.63 13.46 10.42
N ILE A 317 -19.80 14.66 10.98
CA ILE A 317 -19.55 14.93 12.40
C ILE A 317 -20.80 15.59 13.00
N ALA A 318 -21.23 15.07 14.15
CA ALA A 318 -22.20 15.67 15.04
C ALA A 318 -21.49 16.44 16.16
N ALA A 319 -22.00 17.64 16.48
CA ALA A 319 -21.45 18.49 17.52
C ALA A 319 -22.51 19.41 18.14
N SER A 320 -22.19 19.98 19.30
CA SER A 320 -22.90 21.11 19.91
C SER A 320 -22.52 22.45 19.25
N LYS A 321 -23.31 23.51 19.46
CA LYS A 321 -23.00 24.87 18.97
C LYS A 321 -21.72 25.46 19.56
N ASP A 322 -21.31 25.03 20.74
CA ASP A 322 -20.05 25.46 21.37
C ASP A 322 -18.85 24.61 20.92
N GLY A 323 -19.05 23.66 20.01
CA GLY A 323 -17.97 22.93 19.33
C GLY A 323 -17.47 21.68 20.05
N LYS A 324 -18.23 21.07 20.97
CA LYS A 324 -17.92 19.73 21.48
C LYS A 324 -18.45 18.68 20.50
N VAL A 325 -17.58 17.78 20.04
CA VAL A 325 -17.98 16.68 19.16
C VAL A 325 -18.74 15.60 19.95
N THR A 326 -19.80 15.07 19.35
CA THR A 326 -20.71 14.09 19.97
C THR A 326 -20.89 12.81 19.17
N GLY A 327 -20.55 12.80 17.88
CA GLY A 327 -20.62 11.59 17.06
C GLY A 327 -19.85 11.71 15.76
N LEU A 328 -19.27 10.60 15.29
CA LEU A 328 -18.59 10.49 14.00
C LEU A 328 -19.23 9.38 13.17
N ARG A 329 -19.63 9.68 11.94
CA ARG A 329 -20.10 8.68 10.98
C ARG A 329 -19.31 8.78 9.69
N VAL A 330 -18.75 7.67 9.22
CA VAL A 330 -18.01 7.64 7.96
C VAL A 330 -18.47 6.48 7.09
N HIS A 331 -18.82 6.77 5.85
CA HIS A 331 -19.03 5.78 4.81
C HIS A 331 -17.96 5.93 3.73
N VAL A 332 -17.28 4.85 3.37
CA VAL A 332 -16.25 4.84 2.34
C VAL A 332 -16.66 3.97 1.19
N LEU A 333 -16.55 4.50 -0.02
CA LEU A 333 -16.48 3.71 -1.24
C LEU A 333 -15.01 3.60 -1.66
N ALA A 334 -14.47 2.39 -1.63
CA ALA A 334 -13.07 2.08 -1.90
C ALA A 334 -12.93 1.41 -3.27
N ASP A 335 -12.17 2.03 -4.17
CA ASP A 335 -11.87 1.45 -5.48
C ASP A 335 -10.58 0.62 -5.39
N HIS A 336 -10.66 -0.69 -5.63
CA HIS A 336 -9.53 -1.61 -5.53
C HIS A 336 -8.96 -2.04 -6.89
N GLY A 337 -9.52 -1.55 -8.00
CA GLY A 337 -9.12 -1.99 -9.35
C GLY A 337 -9.65 -3.37 -9.73
N GLY A 338 -8.97 -4.06 -10.65
CA GLY A 338 -9.48 -5.27 -11.30
C GLY A 338 -9.42 -6.52 -10.41
N PHE A 339 -8.55 -6.51 -9.40
CA PHE A 339 -8.35 -7.59 -8.42
C PHE A 339 -8.11 -6.95 -7.06
N ASP A 340 -8.53 -7.62 -5.98
CA ASP A 340 -8.20 -7.11 -4.64
C ASP A 340 -6.81 -7.61 -4.23
N ALA A 341 -5.78 -6.80 -4.45
CA ALA A 341 -4.42 -7.08 -3.99
C ALA A 341 -3.97 -6.15 -2.87
N CYS A 342 -4.93 -5.61 -2.10
CA CYS A 342 -4.64 -4.70 -0.99
C CYS A 342 -3.81 -5.39 0.10
N ALA A 343 -2.70 -4.79 0.53
CA ALA A 343 -1.73 -5.40 1.43
C ALA A 343 -2.07 -5.16 2.91
N ASP A 344 -3.06 -5.90 3.43
CA ASP A 344 -3.55 -5.75 4.80
C ASP A 344 -3.38 -7.02 5.65
N PRO A 345 -3.43 -6.92 6.99
CA PRO A 345 -3.65 -8.08 7.84
C PRO A 345 -5.00 -8.72 7.48
N SER A 346 -5.07 -10.06 7.46
CA SER A 346 -6.15 -10.81 6.80
C SER A 346 -7.57 -10.47 7.27
N LYS A 347 -7.73 -10.03 8.52
CA LYS A 347 -9.01 -9.69 9.17
C LYS A 347 -9.44 -8.23 8.96
N PHE A 348 -8.63 -7.42 8.30
CA PHE A 348 -8.81 -5.97 8.17
C PHE A 348 -8.85 -5.53 6.69
N PRO A 349 -9.95 -5.83 5.95
CA PRO A 349 -10.04 -5.49 4.52
C PRO A 349 -10.01 -3.98 4.22
N ALA A 350 -10.23 -3.14 5.24
CA ALA A 350 -10.11 -1.68 5.16
C ALA A 350 -8.91 -1.16 5.98
N GLY A 351 -7.91 -2.01 6.23
CA GLY A 351 -6.79 -1.72 7.11
C GLY A 351 -7.22 -1.25 8.50
N PHE A 352 -6.46 -0.29 9.05
CA PHE A 352 -6.72 0.37 10.32
C PHE A 352 -7.51 1.67 10.15
N PHE A 353 -8.33 1.79 9.11
CA PHE A 353 -9.18 2.96 8.89
C PHE A 353 -10.10 3.28 10.10
N ALA A 354 -10.38 2.29 10.96
CA ALA A 354 -11.05 2.47 12.25
C ALA A 354 -10.38 3.50 13.18
N ILE A 355 -9.14 3.94 12.92
CA ILE A 355 -8.48 5.02 13.67
C ILE A 355 -9.04 6.42 13.35
N VAL A 356 -10.03 6.53 12.44
CA VAL A 356 -10.59 7.79 11.92
C VAL A 356 -11.23 8.70 12.98
N THR A 357 -11.43 8.26 14.22
CA THR A 357 -11.75 9.19 15.33
C THR A 357 -10.61 10.16 15.62
N GLY A 358 -9.38 9.84 15.20
CA GLY A 358 -8.21 10.69 15.30
C GLY A 358 -7.85 10.99 16.75
N SER A 359 -7.37 12.21 17.00
CA SER A 359 -6.92 12.64 18.32
C SER A 359 -8.05 13.15 19.23
N TYR A 360 -9.31 12.92 18.85
CA TYR A 360 -10.47 13.55 19.46
C TYR A 360 -11.32 12.58 20.27
N ASP A 361 -11.83 13.08 21.39
CA ASP A 361 -12.67 12.32 22.32
C ASP A 361 -14.13 12.29 21.86
N PHE A 362 -14.38 11.47 20.83
CA PHE A 362 -15.72 11.12 20.35
C PHE A 362 -16.33 10.03 21.24
N PRO A 363 -17.52 10.25 21.83
CA PRO A 363 -18.16 9.24 22.68
C PRO A 363 -18.73 8.07 21.87
N VAL A 364 -19.10 8.30 20.62
CA VAL A 364 -19.65 7.27 19.73
C VAL A 364 -19.23 7.51 18.29
N ALA A 365 -19.00 6.43 17.55
CA ALA A 365 -18.68 6.49 16.13
C ALA A 365 -19.12 5.22 15.40
N HIS A 366 -19.32 5.34 14.10
CA HIS A 366 -19.59 4.21 13.22
C HIS A 366 -18.94 4.40 11.84
N VAL A 367 -18.34 3.33 11.32
CA VAL A 367 -17.70 3.29 10.01
C VAL A 367 -18.29 2.16 9.18
N ALA A 368 -18.50 2.43 7.89
CA ALA A 368 -18.75 1.42 6.87
C ALA A 368 -17.82 1.63 5.66
N VAL A 369 -17.22 0.57 5.14
CA VAL A 369 -16.36 0.57 3.96
C VAL A 369 -16.85 -0.46 2.95
N TYR A 370 -17.09 -0.01 1.72
CA TYR A 370 -17.51 -0.82 0.59
C TYR A 370 -16.37 -0.89 -0.43
N GLY A 371 -15.77 -2.07 -0.59
CA GLY A 371 -14.79 -2.32 -1.64
C GLY A 371 -15.47 -2.65 -2.98
N VAL A 372 -15.03 -2.04 -4.07
CA VAL A 372 -15.54 -2.32 -5.42
C VAL A 372 -14.43 -2.58 -6.44
N TYR A 373 -14.72 -3.46 -7.41
CA TYR A 373 -13.85 -3.69 -8.57
C TYR A 373 -14.09 -2.66 -9.67
N THR A 374 -13.01 -2.23 -10.32
CA THR A 374 -13.01 -1.37 -11.52
C THR A 374 -11.93 -1.80 -12.51
N ASN A 375 -11.92 -1.28 -13.74
CA ASN A 375 -10.91 -1.60 -14.75
C ASN A 375 -9.59 -0.83 -14.55
N LYS A 376 -8.95 -1.00 -13.38
CA LYS A 376 -7.68 -0.35 -13.00
C LYS A 376 -6.72 -1.37 -12.39
N ALA A 377 -5.44 -1.06 -12.33
CA ALA A 377 -4.48 -1.93 -11.64
C ALA A 377 -4.83 -2.14 -10.14
N PRO A 378 -4.49 -3.28 -9.55
CA PRO A 378 -4.80 -3.59 -8.16
C PRO A 378 -3.88 -2.85 -7.18
N GLY A 379 -4.25 -2.79 -5.90
CA GLY A 379 -3.47 -2.11 -4.86
C GLY A 379 -4.34 -1.45 -3.81
N GLY A 380 -3.89 -0.31 -3.28
CA GLY A 380 -4.63 0.50 -2.31
C GLY A 380 -3.79 0.85 -1.08
N VAL A 381 -3.29 -0.17 -0.38
CA VAL A 381 -2.35 -0.01 0.73
C VAL A 381 -0.92 0.08 0.20
N ALA A 382 -0.47 1.32 0.02
CA ALA A 382 0.90 1.68 -0.28
C ALA A 382 1.17 3.14 0.13
N TYR A 383 2.40 3.60 -0.09
CA TYR A 383 2.82 5.00 0.04
C TYR A 383 2.65 5.57 1.45
N ARG A 384 3.31 4.93 2.44
CA ARG A 384 3.34 5.37 3.84
C ARG A 384 1.94 5.51 4.48
N CYS A 385 1.01 4.62 4.10
CA CYS A 385 -0.37 4.71 4.54
C CYS A 385 -0.65 4.06 5.90
N SER A 386 0.29 3.25 6.41
CA SER A 386 0.14 2.49 7.65
C SER A 386 -1.18 1.71 7.71
N LEU A 387 -1.57 1.07 6.60
CA LEU A 387 -2.84 0.36 6.47
C LEU A 387 -4.05 1.32 6.56
N ARG A 388 -4.19 2.23 5.59
CA ARG A 388 -5.33 3.20 5.47
C ARG A 388 -5.42 4.30 6.54
N VAL A 389 -4.41 4.47 7.38
CA VAL A 389 -4.34 5.56 8.37
C VAL A 389 -4.20 6.93 7.69
N THR A 390 -3.58 7.00 6.52
CA THR A 390 -3.54 8.25 5.73
C THR A 390 -4.93 8.77 5.37
N GLU A 391 -5.83 7.87 4.96
CA GLU A 391 -7.20 8.17 4.61
C GLU A 391 -8.00 8.56 5.86
N ALA A 392 -7.81 7.83 6.96
CA ALA A 392 -8.44 8.12 8.25
C ALA A 392 -8.04 9.50 8.78
N ALA A 393 -6.74 9.80 8.87
CA ALA A 393 -6.23 11.10 9.33
C ALA A 393 -6.70 12.25 8.41
N TYR A 394 -6.71 12.03 7.09
CA TYR A 394 -7.19 13.03 6.15
C TYR A 394 -8.69 13.30 6.31
N ALA A 395 -9.51 12.26 6.45
CA ALA A 395 -10.96 12.39 6.64
C ALA A 395 -11.29 13.19 7.90
N ILE A 396 -10.69 12.84 9.04
CA ILE A 396 -11.02 13.49 10.30
C ILE A 396 -10.51 14.92 10.39
N GLU A 397 -9.28 15.20 9.96
CA GLU A 397 -8.72 16.55 10.02
C GLU A 397 -9.46 17.50 9.08
N ARG A 398 -9.85 17.02 7.90
CA ARG A 398 -10.72 17.77 6.98
C ARG A 398 -12.11 17.98 7.56
N GLY A 399 -12.70 16.96 8.19
CA GLY A 399 -13.99 17.07 8.87
C GLY A 399 -13.98 18.11 9.98
N MET A 400 -12.92 18.14 10.78
CA MET A 400 -12.73 19.13 11.85
C MET A 400 -12.57 20.55 11.32
N ASP A 401 -11.83 20.75 10.22
CA ASP A 401 -11.73 22.07 9.58
C ASP A 401 -13.07 22.57 9.03
N ILE A 402 -13.87 21.68 8.43
CA ILE A 402 -15.20 22.01 7.91
C ILE A 402 -16.17 22.32 9.05
N LEU A 403 -16.10 21.56 10.15
CA LEU A 403 -16.86 21.84 11.36
C LEU A 403 -16.49 23.20 11.96
N ALA A 404 -15.19 23.51 12.06
CA ALA A 404 -14.70 24.80 12.56
C ALA A 404 -15.25 25.97 11.72
N GLN A 405 -15.22 25.84 10.40
CA GLN A 405 -15.79 26.83 9.48
C GLN A 405 -17.30 27.00 9.69
N LYS A 406 -18.05 25.89 9.80
CA LYS A 406 -19.51 25.93 10.03
C LYS A 406 -19.88 26.59 11.36
N LEU A 407 -19.07 26.39 12.39
CA LEU A 407 -19.25 26.98 13.71
C LEU A 407 -18.72 28.43 13.81
N GLY A 408 -17.97 28.91 12.82
CA GLY A 408 -17.24 30.18 12.92
C GLY A 408 -16.15 30.17 14.01
N MET A 409 -15.62 29.00 14.34
CA MET A 409 -14.63 28.80 15.41
C MET A 409 -13.22 28.73 14.82
N ASP A 410 -12.20 29.16 15.57
CA ASP A 410 -10.81 28.95 15.17
C ASP A 410 -10.48 27.44 15.12
N PRO A 411 -9.88 26.92 14.04
CA PRO A 411 -9.59 25.49 13.89
C PRO A 411 -8.65 24.90 14.95
N ALA A 412 -7.73 25.69 15.51
CA ALA A 412 -6.87 25.23 16.60
C ALA A 412 -7.65 25.15 17.91
N ALA A 413 -8.51 26.14 18.18
CA ALA A 413 -9.37 26.16 19.37
C ALA A 413 -10.36 24.99 19.38
N LEU A 414 -10.97 24.67 18.23
CA LEU A 414 -11.85 23.50 18.11
C LEU A 414 -11.12 22.19 18.42
N ARG A 415 -9.89 22.02 17.92
CA ARG A 415 -9.09 20.82 18.18
C ARG A 415 -8.70 20.69 19.65
N LEU A 416 -8.16 21.75 20.24
CA LEU A 416 -7.81 21.82 21.66
C LEU A 416 -9.02 21.49 22.56
N LYS A 417 -10.22 21.95 22.19
CA LYS A 417 -11.45 21.64 22.94
C LYS A 417 -11.81 20.15 22.93
N ASN A 418 -11.44 19.42 21.88
CA ASN A 418 -11.89 18.05 21.65
C ASN A 418 -10.80 17.01 21.80
N PHE A 419 -9.54 17.39 22.03
CA PHE A 419 -8.47 16.42 22.22
C PHE A 419 -8.73 15.46 23.37
N ILE A 420 -8.33 14.21 23.17
CA ILE A 420 -8.11 13.26 24.24
C ILE A 420 -7.05 13.85 25.19
N LYS A 421 -7.35 13.88 26.48
CA LYS A 421 -6.47 14.45 27.50
C LYS A 421 -5.39 13.44 27.90
N ARG A 422 -4.26 13.95 28.38
CA ARG A 422 -3.10 13.14 28.79
C ARG A 422 -3.46 12.09 29.85
N GLU A 423 -4.31 12.47 30.80
CA GLU A 423 -4.77 11.61 31.88
C GLU A 423 -5.78 10.53 31.45
N GLN A 424 -6.25 10.56 30.20
CA GLN A 424 -7.17 9.55 29.66
C GLN A 424 -6.45 8.36 29.01
N PHE A 425 -5.12 8.39 28.89
CA PHE A 425 -4.35 7.28 28.33
C PHE A 425 -4.02 6.20 29.39
N PRO A 426 -4.08 4.90 29.06
CA PRO A 426 -4.45 4.35 27.76
C PRO A 426 -5.94 4.58 27.43
N TYR A 427 -6.22 5.06 26.22
CA TYR A 427 -7.54 5.57 25.83
C TYR A 427 -8.25 4.61 24.88
N GLN A 428 -9.41 4.12 25.29
CA GLN A 428 -10.27 3.29 24.44
C GLN A 428 -11.11 4.16 23.50
N SER A 429 -10.75 4.20 22.22
CA SER A 429 -11.53 4.91 21.20
C SER A 429 -12.87 4.24 20.91
N ALA A 430 -13.83 5.03 20.41
CA ALA A 430 -15.17 4.58 20.05
C ALA A 430 -15.22 3.52 18.93
N LEU A 431 -14.11 3.34 18.19
CA LEU A 431 -13.99 2.34 17.12
C LEU A 431 -13.09 1.15 17.49
N GLY A 432 -12.73 1.02 18.77
CA GLY A 432 -12.16 -0.22 19.33
C GLY A 432 -10.64 -0.24 19.53
N TRP A 433 -9.90 0.77 19.07
CA TRP A 433 -8.46 0.88 19.36
C TRP A 433 -8.20 1.47 20.74
N GLU A 434 -7.27 0.86 21.49
CA GLU A 434 -6.69 1.42 22.71
C GLU A 434 -5.41 2.19 22.35
N TYR A 435 -5.37 3.48 22.64
CA TYR A 435 -4.21 4.32 22.38
C TYR A 435 -3.29 4.25 23.59
N ASP A 436 -2.00 4.04 23.36
CA ASP A 436 -1.02 3.76 24.41
C ASP A 436 -0.71 5.00 25.28
N SER A 437 -0.42 6.15 24.66
CA SER A 437 -0.06 7.39 25.34
C SER A 437 -0.22 8.63 24.44
N GLY A 438 -0.36 9.81 25.07
CA GLY A 438 -0.43 11.07 24.33
C GLY A 438 -0.43 12.31 25.23
N ASP A 439 0.20 13.39 24.77
CA ASP A 439 0.14 14.72 25.40
C ASP A 439 -0.13 15.79 24.34
N TYR A 440 -1.37 15.76 23.82
CA TYR A 440 -1.73 16.48 22.60
C TYR A 440 -1.76 17.99 22.77
N HIS A 441 -2.28 18.46 23.91
CA HIS A 441 -2.34 19.87 24.25
C HIS A 441 -0.94 20.50 24.29
N THR A 442 0.03 19.81 24.91
CA THR A 442 1.41 20.29 24.99
C THR A 442 2.05 20.39 23.61
N ALA A 443 1.91 19.35 22.78
CA ALA A 443 2.45 19.35 21.42
C ALA A 443 1.81 20.43 20.54
N MET A 444 0.49 20.58 20.61
CA MET A 444 -0.25 21.59 19.86
C MET A 444 0.16 23.00 20.25
N ASN A 445 0.19 23.33 21.54
CA ASN A 445 0.60 24.66 22.02
C ASN A 445 2.05 24.98 21.59
N LYS A 446 2.97 24.02 21.72
CA LYS A 446 4.35 24.20 21.26
C LYS A 446 4.43 24.51 19.76
N ALA A 447 3.64 23.82 18.93
CA ALA A 447 3.60 24.07 17.49
C ALA A 447 3.02 25.46 17.17
N LEU A 448 1.91 25.85 17.82
CA LEU A 448 1.29 27.16 17.64
C LEU A 448 2.21 28.31 18.04
N ASP A 449 2.93 28.16 19.16
CA ASP A 449 3.88 29.16 19.65
C ASP A 449 5.07 29.31 18.71
N ALA A 450 5.63 28.19 18.24
CA ALA A 450 6.80 28.18 17.36
C ALA A 450 6.59 28.93 16.04
N VAL A 451 5.35 28.97 15.54
CA VAL A 451 4.98 29.69 14.31
C VAL A 451 4.26 31.01 14.57
N ALA A 452 4.16 31.44 15.83
CA ALA A 452 3.40 32.61 16.24
C ALA A 452 1.97 32.65 15.65
N TYR A 453 1.22 31.54 15.77
CA TYR A 453 -0.06 31.30 15.09
C TYR A 453 -1.08 32.46 15.19
N LYS A 454 -1.16 33.14 16.35
CA LYS A 454 -2.04 34.31 16.52
C LYS A 454 -1.66 35.46 15.58
N ALA A 455 -0.36 35.73 15.40
CA ALA A 455 0.12 36.74 14.48
C ALA A 455 -0.19 36.35 13.02
N LEU A 456 -0.02 35.07 12.67
CA LEU A 456 -0.41 34.56 11.34
C LEU A 456 -1.91 34.76 11.05
N ARG A 457 -2.77 34.57 12.06
CA ARG A 457 -4.22 34.83 11.91
C ARG A 457 -4.53 36.32 11.69
N VAL A 458 -3.82 37.22 12.36
CA VAL A 458 -3.94 38.67 12.13
C VAL A 458 -3.47 39.04 10.72
N GLU A 459 -2.32 38.52 10.28
CA GLU A 459 -1.82 38.72 8.92
C GLU A 459 -2.82 38.21 7.87
N GLN A 460 -3.35 37.00 8.06
CA GLN A 460 -4.35 36.41 7.17
C GLN A 460 -5.60 37.29 7.06
N ALA A 461 -6.10 37.84 8.17
CA ALA A 461 -7.24 38.72 8.18
C ALA A 461 -6.97 40.02 7.39
N ALA A 462 -5.81 40.64 7.60
CA ALA A 462 -5.40 41.83 6.86
C ALA A 462 -5.29 41.54 5.34
N LYS A 463 -4.69 40.41 4.94
CA LYS A 463 -4.61 39.98 3.53
C LYS A 463 -5.98 39.73 2.90
N ARG A 464 -6.94 39.17 3.65
CA ARG A 464 -8.33 39.01 3.16
C ARG A 464 -8.99 40.36 2.87
N GLU A 465 -8.81 41.34 3.74
CA GLU A 465 -9.36 42.68 3.51
C GLU A 465 -8.67 43.41 2.36
N ALA A 466 -7.33 43.29 2.23
CA ALA A 466 -6.59 43.82 1.09
C ALA A 466 -7.04 43.18 -0.25
N PHE A 467 -7.28 41.87 -0.27
CA PHE A 467 -7.81 41.17 -1.44
C PHE A 467 -9.20 41.71 -1.84
N LYS A 468 -10.09 41.95 -0.88
CA LYS A 468 -11.42 42.55 -1.13
C LYS A 468 -11.32 43.98 -1.68
N ARG A 469 -10.34 44.77 -1.21
CA ARG A 469 -10.07 46.12 -1.72
C ARG A 469 -9.38 46.13 -3.09
N GLY A 470 -8.98 44.98 -3.62
CA GLY A 470 -8.25 44.87 -4.88
C GLY A 470 -6.77 45.26 -4.80
N GLU A 471 -6.23 45.41 -3.59
CA GLU A 471 -4.82 45.78 -3.35
C GLU A 471 -3.88 44.59 -3.57
N THR A 472 -4.40 43.35 -3.52
CA THR A 472 -3.65 42.13 -3.82
C THR A 472 -4.53 41.08 -4.48
N ARG A 473 -3.90 40.15 -5.19
CA ARG A 473 -4.51 38.91 -5.70
C ARG A 473 -4.01 37.67 -4.97
N GLU A 474 -3.07 37.83 -4.04
CA GLU A 474 -2.57 36.75 -3.18
C GLU A 474 -3.57 36.44 -2.05
N ILE A 475 -3.73 35.15 -1.74
CA ILE A 475 -4.47 34.68 -0.55
C ILE A 475 -3.53 33.92 0.38
N MET A 476 -3.74 34.05 1.68
CA MET A 476 -2.98 33.33 2.70
C MET A 476 -3.80 32.17 3.29
N GLY A 477 -3.30 30.95 3.12
CA GLY A 477 -3.82 29.74 3.78
C GLY A 477 -3.01 29.40 5.02
N ILE A 478 -3.67 28.92 6.07
CA ILE A 478 -3.00 28.36 7.26
C ILE A 478 -3.60 26.97 7.46
N GLY A 479 -2.86 25.95 7.05
CA GLY A 479 -3.23 24.55 7.22
C GLY A 479 -2.75 24.03 8.58
N LEU A 480 -3.60 23.26 9.25
CA LEU A 480 -3.30 22.65 10.54
C LEU A 480 -3.73 21.18 10.50
N CYS A 481 -2.84 20.30 10.94
CA CYS A 481 -3.10 18.87 11.05
C CYS A 481 -2.53 18.40 12.39
N PHE A 482 -3.39 17.85 13.25
CA PHE A 482 -2.98 17.15 14.46
C PHE A 482 -3.51 15.73 14.35
N PHE A 483 -2.64 14.73 14.36
CA PHE A 483 -3.04 13.35 14.06
C PHE A 483 -2.45 12.36 15.06
N THR A 484 -3.18 11.27 15.27
CA THR A 484 -2.73 10.08 16.01
C THR A 484 -2.46 8.97 14.99
N GLU A 485 -1.26 8.38 15.04
CA GLU A 485 -0.90 7.19 14.27
C GLU A 485 -1.22 5.91 15.06
N ILE A 486 -1.39 4.79 14.36
CA ILE A 486 -1.35 3.42 14.83
C ILE A 486 -0.38 2.60 13.95
N VAL A 487 0.86 2.46 14.42
CA VAL A 487 1.91 1.66 13.79
C VAL A 487 2.30 0.47 14.65
N GLY A 488 2.96 -0.52 14.05
CA GLY A 488 3.34 -1.75 14.75
C GLY A 488 2.24 -2.82 14.75
N ALA A 489 1.57 -3.00 13.60
CA ALA A 489 0.65 -4.12 13.37
C ALA A 489 1.30 -5.43 13.86
N GLY A 490 0.71 -6.05 14.89
CA GLY A 490 1.51 -6.91 15.77
C GLY A 490 0.75 -7.95 16.59
N PRO A 491 -0.29 -7.60 17.36
CA PRO A 491 -0.95 -8.56 18.24
C PRO A 491 -1.50 -9.77 17.49
N SER A 492 -0.97 -10.96 17.76
CA SER A 492 -1.32 -12.21 17.08
C SER A 492 -2.81 -12.59 17.19
N LYS A 493 -3.51 -12.06 18.18
CA LYS A 493 -4.97 -12.20 18.35
C LYS A 493 -5.74 -11.83 17.08
N ASN A 494 -5.33 -10.77 16.38
CA ASN A 494 -6.07 -10.22 15.25
C ASN A 494 -5.20 -9.81 14.05
N CYS A 495 -3.87 -9.73 14.18
CA CYS A 495 -2.98 -9.35 13.09
C CYS A 495 -2.21 -10.57 12.55
N ASP A 496 -2.51 -10.97 11.32
CA ASP A 496 -1.79 -12.01 10.58
C ASP A 496 -1.70 -11.67 9.09
N VAL A 497 -0.62 -12.10 8.44
CA VAL A 497 -0.43 -12.05 6.99
C VAL A 497 -0.54 -13.48 6.47
N LEU A 498 -1.64 -13.79 5.78
CA LEU A 498 -1.94 -15.13 5.28
C LEU A 498 -1.85 -16.22 6.38
N GLY A 499 -2.31 -15.91 7.59
CA GLY A 499 -2.27 -16.82 8.73
C GLY A 499 -0.95 -16.82 9.53
N LEU A 500 0.10 -16.13 9.05
CA LEU A 500 1.33 -15.90 9.81
C LEU A 500 1.12 -14.72 10.76
N ALA A 501 1.19 -14.95 12.08
CA ALA A 501 1.10 -13.88 13.06
C ALA A 501 2.15 -12.79 12.79
N MET A 502 1.76 -11.52 12.93
CA MET A 502 2.62 -10.35 12.64
C MET A 502 3.64 -10.05 13.74
N PHE A 503 4.41 -11.06 14.18
CA PHE A 503 5.60 -10.83 15.02
C PHE A 503 6.81 -10.45 14.16
N ASP A 504 7.87 -9.98 14.82
CA ASP A 504 9.20 -9.81 14.23
C ASP A 504 10.25 -10.48 15.15
N SER A 505 11.50 -10.65 14.69
CA SER A 505 12.52 -11.39 15.43
C SER A 505 13.94 -10.85 15.24
N CYS A 506 14.79 -11.05 16.26
CA CYS A 506 16.19 -10.65 16.24
C CYS A 506 17.04 -11.78 16.84
N GLU A 507 18.11 -12.17 16.16
CA GLU A 507 19.19 -13.02 16.71
C GLU A 507 20.41 -12.13 16.93
N ILE A 508 21.06 -12.23 18.09
CA ILE A 508 22.31 -11.52 18.39
C ILE A 508 23.36 -12.56 18.74
N ARG A 509 24.50 -12.53 18.05
CA ARG A 509 25.61 -13.45 18.31
C ARG A 509 26.88 -12.71 18.66
N VAL A 510 27.28 -12.78 19.93
CA VAL A 510 28.54 -12.21 20.42
C VAL A 510 29.70 -13.17 20.12
N HIS A 511 30.75 -12.65 19.50
CA HIS A 511 31.97 -13.38 19.20
C HIS A 511 32.91 -13.45 20.41
N PRO A 512 33.85 -14.41 20.46
CA PRO A 512 34.82 -14.51 21.55
C PRO A 512 35.62 -13.22 21.82
N THR A 513 35.77 -12.36 20.81
CA THR A 513 36.51 -11.09 20.89
C THR A 513 35.63 -9.87 21.24
N GLY A 514 34.33 -10.06 21.48
CA GLY A 514 33.41 -9.03 21.98
C GLY A 514 32.65 -8.22 20.92
N SER A 515 32.88 -8.44 19.62
CA SER A 515 32.00 -7.93 18.56
C SER A 515 30.72 -8.77 18.47
N ALA A 516 29.66 -8.26 17.84
CA ALA A 516 28.42 -8.99 17.60
C ALA A 516 27.94 -8.83 16.16
N ILE A 517 27.20 -9.84 15.68
CA ILE A 517 26.42 -9.80 14.44
C ILE A 517 24.95 -10.02 14.74
#